data_AF-A0A0C9UBD9-F1
#
_entry.id   AF-A0A0C9UBD9-F1
#
_cell.length_a   1.000
_cell.length_b   1.000
_cell.length_c   1.000
_cell.angle_alpha   90.00
_cell.angle_beta   90.00
_cell.angle_gamma   90.00
#
_symmetry.space_group_name_H-M   'P 1'
#
loop_
_entity.id
_entity.type
_entity.pdbx_description
1 polymer ?
#
loop_
_entity_poly.entity_id
_entity_poly.type
_entity_poly.pdbx_seq_one_letter_code
_entity_poly.pdbx_strand_id
1 'polypeptide(L)'
;DIIPQLVNNAAGLFMWAKVALDYIEGGGDLLKRLQDIQYSTSIGHTQPLDDLYMRILQGIYRNLDKDEQDLLQNVLWTIIMAKQPMDQLSIEELINAPICSLWWVKQALRPVLAEQNNDHLLQSCHKSFTDFMLEQERSGEFAVKEELHGLYLANTCLQLMNTKLKFNILGLSRGYFNRDIANLREQISVSIPWSLQHACKYWSEYYPASNPTVKSKDLTQNLEIFFEKHFFHWLEVLSIIGAGYYATSLLKTAIKWLGNLSSNMIQLLIDGTKITDLFHQAIQESCSGLYSSILTFSPQTSLLANHYCKLYNPCFQGTRDIQDWPTECQVFLGHQDWVSSVAFSPDGTKMLSASYDRTVRIWDTSTGQTLGQPLHHQRWVISSAFSPDGTKIASTSGNEIQMWDISTGQPLGQPFEGHQDSVSSIAFTYDGTKII
;
A
#
# COMPACT_ATOMS: atom_id res chain seq x y z
N ASP A 1 -43.97 2.01 -25.47
CA ASP A 1 -43.41 3.35 -25.19
C ASP A 1 -42.30 3.40 -24.14
N ILE A 2 -41.98 2.29 -23.46
CA ILE A 2 -40.95 2.27 -22.40
C ILE A 2 -39.50 2.36 -22.94
N ILE A 3 -39.21 1.65 -24.03
CA ILE A 3 -37.83 1.55 -24.57
C ILE A 3 -37.28 2.93 -24.99
N PRO A 4 -38.02 3.79 -25.73
CA PRO A 4 -37.53 5.12 -26.08
C PRO A 4 -37.21 6.02 -24.88
N GLN A 5 -37.97 5.92 -23.78
CA GLN A 5 -37.68 6.66 -22.54
C GLN A 5 -36.38 6.19 -21.89
N LEU A 6 -36.16 4.87 -21.81
CA LEU A 6 -34.91 4.32 -21.28
C LEU A 6 -33.70 4.72 -22.14
N VAL A 7 -33.85 4.76 -23.46
CA VAL A 7 -32.79 5.23 -24.38
C VAL A 7 -32.45 6.71 -24.14
N ASN A 8 -33.46 7.56 -23.91
CA ASN A 8 -33.24 8.96 -23.58
C ASN A 8 -32.55 9.12 -22.22
N ASN A 9 -32.97 8.36 -21.20
CA ASN A 9 -32.35 8.39 -19.87
C ASN A 9 -30.90 7.87 -19.89
N ALA A 10 -30.60 6.90 -20.75
CA ALA A 10 -29.24 6.40 -20.92
C ALA A 10 -28.29 7.44 -21.52
N ALA A 11 -28.81 8.42 -22.27
CA ALA A 11 -28.02 9.48 -22.93
C ALA A 11 -26.80 8.95 -23.71
N GLY A 12 -26.88 7.74 -24.27
CA GLY A 12 -25.79 7.07 -25.00
C GLY A 12 -24.73 6.38 -24.13
N LEU A 13 -24.90 6.35 -22.80
CA LEU A 13 -23.97 5.71 -21.86
C LEU A 13 -24.27 4.21 -21.78
N PHE A 14 -23.41 3.39 -22.36
CA PHE A 14 -23.50 1.92 -22.25
C PHE A 14 -23.55 1.45 -20.77
N MET A 15 -22.80 2.12 -19.90
CA MET A 15 -22.78 1.82 -18.47
C MET A 15 -24.13 2.02 -17.80
N TRP A 16 -24.91 3.01 -18.24
CA TRP A 16 -26.26 3.23 -17.73
C TRP A 16 -27.15 2.03 -18.04
N ALA A 17 -27.12 1.56 -19.28
CA ALA A 17 -27.92 0.41 -19.72
C ALA A 17 -27.53 -0.86 -18.97
N LYS A 18 -26.22 -1.12 -18.78
CA LYS A 18 -25.74 -2.27 -18.01
C LYS A 18 -26.24 -2.24 -16.56
N VAL A 19 -25.99 -1.13 -15.86
CA VAL A 19 -26.35 -0.98 -14.44
C VAL A 19 -27.88 -1.06 -14.24
N ALA A 20 -28.66 -0.46 -15.15
CA ALA A 20 -30.11 -0.56 -15.13
C ALA A 20 -30.60 -1.99 -15.35
N LEU A 21 -30.00 -2.73 -16.30
CA LEU A 21 -30.33 -4.14 -16.54
C LEU A 21 -29.98 -5.01 -15.34
N ASP A 22 -28.77 -4.86 -14.78
CA ASP A 22 -28.34 -5.60 -13.58
C ASP A 22 -29.27 -5.34 -12.38
N TYR A 23 -29.80 -4.12 -12.24
CA TYR A 23 -30.80 -3.79 -11.22
C TYR A 23 -32.14 -4.46 -11.46
N ILE A 24 -32.65 -4.44 -12.70
CA ILE A 24 -33.91 -5.08 -13.07
C ILE A 24 -33.81 -6.61 -12.90
N GLU A 25 -32.69 -7.21 -13.30
CA GLU A 25 -32.44 -8.66 -13.24
C GLU A 25 -32.02 -9.15 -11.85
N GLY A 26 -31.53 -8.27 -10.97
CA GLY A 26 -30.99 -8.58 -9.64
C GLY A 26 -31.99 -9.07 -8.58
N GLY A 27 -33.18 -9.53 -8.99
CA GLY A 27 -34.17 -10.20 -8.13
C GLY A 27 -35.22 -9.27 -7.50
N GLY A 28 -36.44 -9.78 -7.28
CA GLY A 28 -37.59 -9.01 -6.73
C GLY A 28 -38.68 -8.73 -7.77
N ASP A 29 -39.51 -7.71 -7.52
CA ASP A 29 -40.61 -7.32 -8.41
C ASP A 29 -40.07 -6.47 -9.59
N LEU A 30 -39.97 -7.12 -10.75
CA LEU A 30 -39.51 -6.52 -12.02
C LEU A 30 -40.25 -5.23 -12.38
N LEU A 31 -41.57 -5.18 -12.15
CA LEU A 31 -42.39 -4.04 -12.53
C LEU A 31 -42.11 -2.83 -11.63
N LYS A 32 -41.90 -3.06 -10.33
CA LYS A 32 -41.52 -1.98 -9.40
C LYS A 32 -40.15 -1.40 -9.74
N ARG A 33 -39.14 -2.25 -9.95
CA ARG A 33 -37.78 -1.79 -10.30
C ARG A 33 -37.74 -1.05 -11.64
N LEU A 34 -38.53 -1.48 -12.61
CA LEU A 34 -38.71 -0.77 -13.87
C LEU A 34 -39.39 0.60 -13.66
N GLN A 35 -40.40 0.67 -12.79
CA GLN A 35 -41.10 1.92 -12.45
C GLN A 35 -40.18 2.90 -11.70
N ASP A 36 -39.32 2.40 -10.81
CA ASP A 36 -38.34 3.21 -10.06
C ASP A 36 -37.33 3.90 -11.01
N ILE A 37 -36.96 3.23 -12.11
CA ILE A 37 -36.10 3.81 -13.15
C ILE A 37 -36.88 4.78 -14.07
N GLN A 38 -38.17 4.53 -14.31
CA GLN A 38 -39.00 5.30 -15.25
C GLN A 38 -39.51 6.64 -14.70
N TYR A 39 -40.08 6.65 -13.50
CA TYR A 39 -40.88 7.77 -13.00
C TYR A 39 -40.09 8.60 -11.98
N SER A 40 -39.23 9.52 -12.42
CA SER A 40 -38.91 10.69 -11.57
C SER A 40 -38.15 11.80 -12.30
N THR A 41 -38.57 13.00 -11.92
CA THR A 41 -37.91 14.31 -12.08
C THR A 41 -36.41 14.23 -11.82
N SER A 42 -35.63 14.78 -12.75
CA SER A 42 -34.18 15.00 -12.64
C SER A 42 -33.81 15.43 -11.22
N ILE A 43 -33.02 14.64 -10.52
CA ILE A 43 -32.61 14.92 -9.13
C ILE A 43 -31.45 15.93 -9.18
N GLY A 44 -31.59 17.02 -9.95
CA GLY A 44 -30.60 18.11 -10.03
C GLY A 44 -29.16 17.73 -10.41
N HIS A 45 -28.83 16.45 -10.64
CA HIS A 45 -27.48 15.99 -10.92
C HIS A 45 -27.13 16.25 -12.38
N THR A 46 -25.90 16.69 -12.61
CA THR A 46 -25.39 17.06 -13.94
C THR A 46 -25.10 15.84 -14.83
N GLN A 47 -25.07 14.62 -14.25
CA GLN A 47 -24.75 13.38 -14.96
C GLN A 47 -25.88 12.33 -14.85
N PRO A 48 -26.34 11.75 -15.98
CA PRO A 48 -27.40 10.72 -15.99
C PRO A 48 -27.10 9.44 -15.20
N LEU A 49 -25.81 9.16 -14.94
CA LEU A 49 -25.37 8.01 -14.15
C LEU A 49 -25.58 8.22 -12.65
N ASP A 50 -25.40 9.44 -12.15
CA ASP A 50 -25.56 9.76 -10.72
C ASP A 50 -27.01 9.59 -10.29
N ASP A 51 -27.94 10.09 -11.12
CA ASP A 51 -29.38 9.87 -10.95
C ASP A 51 -29.73 8.37 -10.89
N LEU A 52 -29.10 7.54 -11.74
CA LEU A 52 -29.34 6.10 -11.75
C LEU A 52 -28.79 5.43 -10.49
N TYR A 53 -27.54 5.74 -10.09
CA TYR A 53 -26.95 5.20 -8.87
C TYR A 53 -27.78 5.54 -7.64
N MET A 54 -28.27 6.78 -7.57
CA MET A 54 -29.08 7.20 -6.44
C MET A 54 -30.42 6.50 -6.36
N ARG A 55 -31.10 6.29 -7.49
CA ARG A 55 -32.34 5.49 -7.53
C ARG A 55 -32.11 4.05 -7.10
N ILE A 56 -31.02 3.44 -7.56
CA ILE A 56 -30.69 2.06 -7.21
C ILE A 56 -30.44 1.94 -5.71
N LEU A 57 -29.64 2.84 -5.13
CA LEU A 57 -29.37 2.84 -3.68
C LEU A 57 -30.65 3.09 -2.87
N GLN A 58 -31.46 4.09 -3.22
CA GLN A 58 -32.74 4.33 -2.56
C GLN A 58 -33.69 3.12 -2.64
N GLY A 59 -33.78 2.48 -3.80
CA GLY A 59 -34.62 1.30 -4.00
C GLY A 59 -34.13 0.07 -3.23
N ILE A 60 -32.81 -0.10 -3.06
CA ILE A 60 -32.23 -1.16 -2.23
C ILE A 60 -32.54 -0.88 -0.75
N TYR A 61 -32.21 0.31 -0.25
CA TYR A 61 -32.36 0.66 1.17
C TYR A 61 -33.82 0.70 1.65
N ARG A 62 -34.77 1.08 0.78
CA ARG A 62 -36.19 1.19 1.13
C ARG A 62 -36.81 -0.12 1.66
N ASN A 63 -36.29 -1.27 1.24
CA ASN A 63 -36.84 -2.58 1.60
C ASN A 63 -36.13 -3.24 2.77
N LEU A 64 -35.11 -2.60 3.34
CA LEU A 64 -34.28 -3.13 4.41
C LEU A 64 -34.68 -2.51 5.76
N ASP A 65 -34.54 -3.29 6.83
CA ASP A 65 -34.63 -2.74 8.18
C ASP A 65 -33.38 -1.92 8.55
N LYS A 66 -33.40 -1.26 9.71
CA LYS A 66 -32.32 -0.35 10.09
C LYS A 66 -30.98 -1.07 10.30
N ASP A 67 -30.99 -2.27 10.86
CA ASP A 67 -29.78 -3.04 11.14
C ASP A 67 -29.18 -3.56 9.82
N GLU A 68 -30.02 -3.98 8.88
CA GLU A 68 -29.65 -4.37 7.53
C GLU A 68 -29.11 -3.18 6.72
N GLN A 69 -29.70 -1.98 6.87
CA GLN A 69 -29.21 -0.75 6.23
C GLN A 69 -27.81 -0.37 6.76
N ASP A 70 -27.60 -0.43 8.08
CA ASP A 70 -26.31 -0.12 8.71
C ASP A 70 -25.24 -1.14 8.26
N LEU A 71 -25.58 -2.43 8.19
CA LEU A 71 -24.68 -3.47 7.68
C LEU A 71 -24.33 -3.25 6.21
N LEU A 72 -25.34 -3.01 5.36
CA LEU A 72 -25.15 -2.76 3.93
C LEU A 72 -24.25 -1.55 3.70
N GLN A 73 -24.46 -0.47 4.47
CA GLN A 73 -23.66 0.73 4.41
C GLN A 73 -22.21 0.45 4.77
N ASN A 74 -21.97 -0.27 5.87
CA ASN A 74 -20.61 -0.64 6.28
C ASN A 74 -19.88 -1.47 5.23
N VAL A 75 -20.58 -2.43 4.60
CA VAL A 75 -20.01 -3.26 3.53
C VAL A 75 -19.68 -2.41 2.31
N LEU A 76 -20.63 -1.58 1.87
CA LEU A 76 -20.45 -0.72 0.71
C LEU A 76 -19.27 0.24 0.91
N TRP A 77 -19.24 0.94 2.05
CA TRP A 77 -18.14 1.85 2.39
C TRP A 77 -16.79 1.10 2.46
N THR A 78 -16.78 -0.13 2.97
CA THR A 78 -15.58 -0.96 3.01
C THR A 78 -15.09 -1.31 1.60
N ILE A 79 -15.99 -1.71 0.69
CA ILE A 79 -15.62 -2.03 -0.71
C ILE A 79 -15.08 -0.79 -1.43
N ILE A 80 -15.68 0.39 -1.20
CA ILE A 80 -15.26 1.64 -1.82
C ILE A 80 -13.88 2.10 -1.30
N MET A 81 -13.64 1.98 0.01
CA MET A 81 -12.37 2.41 0.63
C MET A 81 -11.24 1.38 0.49
N ALA A 82 -11.56 0.12 0.22
CA ALA A 82 -10.58 -0.96 0.15
C ALA A 82 -9.46 -0.66 -0.86
N LYS A 83 -8.21 -0.83 -0.42
CA LYS A 83 -7.02 -0.64 -1.29
C LYS A 83 -6.84 -1.76 -2.30
N GLN A 84 -7.46 -2.92 -2.06
CA GLN A 84 -7.46 -4.07 -2.95
C GLN A 84 -8.83 -4.74 -2.96
N PRO A 85 -9.24 -5.36 -4.08
CA PRO A 85 -10.45 -6.19 -4.13
C PRO A 85 -10.35 -7.33 -3.09
N MET A 86 -11.44 -7.59 -2.38
CA MET A 86 -11.51 -8.62 -1.35
C MET A 86 -12.68 -9.56 -1.58
N ASP A 87 -12.54 -10.81 -1.17
CA ASP A 87 -13.64 -11.76 -1.16
C ASP A 87 -14.62 -11.47 -0.01
N GLN A 88 -15.81 -12.06 -0.10
CA GLN A 88 -16.88 -11.84 0.87
C GLN A 88 -16.48 -12.22 2.30
N LEU A 89 -15.77 -13.33 2.50
CA LEU A 89 -15.37 -13.79 3.84
C LEU A 89 -14.36 -12.82 4.45
N SER A 90 -13.45 -12.29 3.63
CA SER A 90 -12.50 -11.28 4.11
C SER A 90 -13.18 -9.98 4.55
N ILE A 91 -14.22 -9.54 3.83
CA ILE A 91 -15.01 -8.36 4.23
C ILE A 91 -15.77 -8.65 5.51
N GLU A 92 -16.43 -9.81 5.62
CA GLU A 92 -17.14 -10.24 6.83
C GLU A 92 -16.23 -10.20 8.07
N GLU A 93 -15.04 -10.76 7.96
CA GLU A 93 -14.05 -10.74 9.05
C GLU A 93 -13.55 -9.32 9.36
N LEU A 94 -13.37 -8.47 8.35
CA LEU A 94 -12.85 -7.11 8.53
C LEU A 94 -13.86 -6.17 9.19
N ILE A 95 -15.16 -6.31 8.90
CA ILE A 95 -16.22 -5.52 9.53
C ILE A 95 -16.80 -6.20 10.79
N ASN A 96 -16.24 -7.35 11.18
CA ASN A 96 -16.72 -8.16 12.30
C ASN A 96 -18.21 -8.55 12.17
N ALA A 97 -18.66 -8.83 10.94
CA ALA A 97 -19.99 -9.33 10.66
C ALA A 97 -20.06 -10.86 10.87
N PRO A 98 -21.24 -11.42 11.17
CA PRO A 98 -21.41 -12.86 11.25
C PRO A 98 -21.02 -13.55 9.93
N ILE A 99 -20.36 -14.71 10.02
CA ILE A 99 -19.95 -15.49 8.85
C ILE A 99 -21.16 -15.85 7.99
N CYS A 100 -21.03 -15.75 6.66
CA CYS A 100 -22.05 -15.96 5.65
C CYS A 100 -23.23 -14.98 5.72
N SER A 101 -23.11 -13.85 6.41
CA SER A 101 -24.18 -12.85 6.49
C SER A 101 -24.30 -11.96 5.26
N LEU A 102 -23.25 -11.85 4.43
CA LEU A 102 -23.24 -10.90 3.31
C LEU A 102 -23.70 -11.48 1.97
N TRP A 103 -24.22 -12.71 1.94
CA TRP A 103 -24.63 -13.36 0.69
C TRP A 103 -25.73 -12.57 -0.03
N TRP A 104 -26.66 -11.98 0.73
CA TRP A 104 -27.74 -11.15 0.21
C TRP A 104 -27.25 -9.76 -0.21
N VAL A 105 -26.23 -9.22 0.48
CA VAL A 105 -25.61 -7.93 0.15
C VAL A 105 -24.98 -7.99 -1.23
N LYS A 106 -24.30 -9.09 -1.57
CA LYS A 106 -23.76 -9.31 -2.91
C LYS A 106 -24.86 -9.26 -3.98
N GLN A 107 -26.02 -9.86 -3.73
CA GLN A 107 -27.14 -9.84 -4.66
C GLN A 107 -27.77 -8.45 -4.77
N ALA A 108 -27.93 -7.76 -3.64
CA ALA A 108 -28.50 -6.42 -3.59
C ALA A 108 -27.61 -5.39 -4.33
N LEU A 109 -26.29 -5.45 -4.11
CA LEU A 109 -25.31 -4.53 -4.68
C LEU A 109 -24.76 -4.98 -6.04
N ARG A 110 -25.22 -6.10 -6.60
CA ARG A 110 -24.83 -6.58 -7.94
C ARG A 110 -24.85 -5.50 -9.03
N PRO A 111 -25.77 -4.53 -9.06
CA PRO A 111 -25.77 -3.48 -10.09
C PRO A 111 -24.58 -2.51 -9.98
N VAL A 112 -24.00 -2.37 -8.79
CA VAL A 112 -22.94 -1.40 -8.47
C VAL A 112 -21.59 -2.07 -8.15
N LEU A 113 -21.57 -3.40 -8.04
CA LEU A 113 -20.37 -4.19 -7.83
C LEU A 113 -20.02 -4.99 -9.09
N ALA A 114 -18.73 -5.05 -9.40
CA ALA A 114 -18.20 -6.02 -10.35
C ALA A 114 -17.54 -7.17 -9.59
N GLU A 115 -17.66 -8.36 -10.18
CA GLU A 115 -16.93 -9.54 -9.76
C GLU A 115 -15.81 -9.79 -10.76
N GLN A 116 -14.55 -9.83 -10.29
CA GLN A 116 -13.46 -10.30 -11.13
C GLN A 116 -13.53 -11.83 -11.27
N ASN A 117 -13.21 -12.32 -12.47
CA ASN A 117 -13.17 -13.72 -12.88
C ASN A 117 -12.75 -14.70 -11.76
N ASN A 118 -13.48 -15.82 -11.64
CA ASN A 118 -13.24 -17.06 -10.86
C ASN A 118 -12.94 -16.94 -9.35
N ASP A 119 -12.38 -15.84 -8.85
CA ASP A 119 -11.92 -15.72 -7.46
C ASP A 119 -12.94 -15.01 -6.54
N HIS A 120 -14.12 -14.67 -7.08
CA HIS A 120 -15.24 -14.06 -6.34
C HIS A 120 -14.89 -12.75 -5.59
N LEU A 121 -13.89 -12.02 -6.06
CA LEU A 121 -13.44 -10.75 -5.46
C LEU A 121 -14.43 -9.62 -5.77
N LEU A 122 -14.81 -8.88 -4.73
CA LEU A 122 -15.75 -7.77 -4.78
C LEU A 122 -15.01 -6.45 -4.99
N GLN A 123 -15.42 -5.70 -6.01
CA GLN A 123 -14.92 -4.36 -6.33
C GLN A 123 -16.06 -3.48 -6.85
N SER A 124 -15.91 -2.16 -6.82
CA SER A 124 -16.84 -1.26 -7.52
C SER A 124 -16.91 -1.55 -9.02
N CYS A 125 -18.10 -1.52 -9.61
CA CYS A 125 -18.29 -1.89 -11.01
C CYS A 125 -17.52 -0.98 -11.97
N HIS A 126 -17.31 0.28 -11.57
CA HIS A 126 -16.58 1.28 -12.32
C HIS A 126 -16.07 2.39 -11.41
N LYS A 127 -14.99 3.06 -11.83
CA LYS A 127 -14.42 4.21 -11.12
C LYS A 127 -15.44 5.34 -10.90
N SER A 128 -16.37 5.56 -11.84
CA SER A 128 -17.43 6.57 -11.70
C SER A 128 -18.33 6.35 -10.49
N PHE A 129 -18.57 5.09 -10.09
CA PHE A 129 -19.36 4.79 -8.90
C PHE A 129 -18.55 5.05 -7.62
N THR A 130 -17.26 4.73 -7.63
CA THR A 130 -16.34 5.12 -6.54
C THR A 130 -16.31 6.63 -6.38
N ASP A 131 -16.10 7.38 -7.47
CA ASP A 131 -16.09 8.85 -7.44
C ASP A 131 -17.43 9.42 -6.94
N PHE A 132 -18.55 8.83 -7.40
CA PHE A 132 -19.89 9.18 -6.93
C PHE A 132 -20.05 9.01 -5.41
N MET A 133 -19.57 7.90 -4.86
CA MET A 133 -19.70 7.58 -3.42
C MET A 133 -18.75 8.40 -2.53
N LEU A 134 -17.63 8.87 -3.05
CA LEU A 134 -16.67 9.71 -2.31
C LEU A 134 -17.10 11.19 -2.28
N GLU A 135 -17.86 11.66 -3.28
CA GLU A 135 -18.31 13.05 -3.36
C GLU A 135 -19.67 13.25 -2.66
N GLN A 136 -19.62 13.89 -1.48
CA GLN A 136 -20.81 14.20 -0.66
C GLN A 136 -21.91 14.98 -1.41
N GLU A 137 -21.54 15.83 -2.36
CA GLU A 137 -22.47 16.61 -3.19
C GLU A 137 -23.25 15.74 -4.19
N ARG A 138 -22.70 14.57 -4.57
CA ARG A 138 -23.28 13.66 -5.55
C ARG A 138 -24.10 12.56 -4.90
N SER A 139 -23.57 11.86 -3.91
CA SER A 139 -24.25 10.71 -3.29
C SER A 139 -25.11 11.06 -2.07
N GLY A 140 -25.11 12.32 -1.62
CA GLY A 140 -25.96 12.79 -0.53
C GLY A 140 -25.82 11.96 0.73
N GLU A 141 -26.91 11.36 1.22
CA GLU A 141 -26.93 10.57 2.45
C GLU A 141 -26.10 9.29 2.41
N PHE A 142 -25.82 8.75 1.21
CA PHE A 142 -25.06 7.50 1.04
C PHE A 142 -23.55 7.71 0.98
N ALA A 143 -23.09 8.96 0.93
CA ALA A 143 -21.68 9.31 0.80
C ALA A 143 -20.80 8.64 1.85
N VAL A 144 -19.64 8.17 1.42
CA VAL A 144 -18.65 7.56 2.30
C VAL A 144 -18.07 8.64 3.20
N LYS A 145 -18.27 8.46 4.51
CA LYS A 145 -17.62 9.29 5.52
C LYS A 145 -16.19 8.80 5.72
N GLU A 146 -15.29 9.20 4.82
CA GLU A 146 -13.90 8.71 4.77
C GLU A 146 -13.20 8.78 6.13
N GLU A 147 -13.38 9.86 6.88
CA GLU A 147 -12.72 10.02 8.18
C GLU A 147 -13.23 9.02 9.23
N LEU A 148 -14.55 8.85 9.34
CA LEU A 148 -15.16 7.97 10.34
C LEU A 148 -14.97 6.50 9.98
N HIS A 149 -15.22 6.15 8.72
CA HIS A 149 -15.10 4.77 8.26
C HIS A 149 -13.64 4.33 8.13
N GLY A 150 -12.73 5.24 7.76
CA GLY A 150 -11.29 4.97 7.76
C GLY A 150 -10.76 4.64 9.16
N LEU A 151 -11.16 5.41 10.18
CA LEU A 151 -10.81 5.09 11.57
C LEU A 151 -11.40 3.75 12.03
N TYR A 152 -12.63 3.45 11.62
CA TYR A 152 -13.26 2.16 11.87
C TYR A 152 -12.44 1.01 11.25
N LEU A 153 -12.09 1.09 9.97
CA LEU A 153 -11.30 0.09 9.26
C LEU A 153 -9.88 -0.08 9.84
N ALA A 154 -9.22 1.03 10.20
CA ALA A 154 -7.91 0.97 10.85
C ALA A 154 -8.00 0.23 12.19
N ASN A 155 -9.05 0.50 12.98
CA ASN A 155 -9.28 -0.16 14.25
C ASN A 155 -9.60 -1.66 14.09
N THR A 156 -10.46 -2.03 13.15
CA THR A 156 -10.78 -3.45 12.92
C THR A 156 -9.59 -4.22 12.36
N CYS A 157 -8.75 -3.62 11.50
CA CYS A 157 -7.49 -4.20 11.07
C CYS A 157 -6.58 -4.53 12.26
N LEU A 158 -6.43 -3.58 13.21
CA LEU A 158 -5.62 -3.78 14.41
C LEU A 158 -6.20 -4.86 15.34
N GLN A 159 -7.53 -4.88 15.53
CA GLN A 159 -8.20 -5.93 16.30
C GLN A 159 -7.99 -7.32 15.67
N LEU A 160 -8.11 -7.43 14.34
CA LEU A 160 -7.87 -8.67 13.60
C LEU A 160 -6.41 -9.12 13.76
N MET A 161 -5.47 -8.19 13.68
CA MET A 161 -4.04 -8.50 13.90
C MET A 161 -3.78 -8.95 15.35
N ASN A 162 -4.35 -8.27 16.36
CA ASN A 162 -4.18 -8.63 17.76
C ASN A 162 -4.80 -9.99 18.13
N THR A 163 -5.78 -10.47 17.36
CA THR A 163 -6.44 -11.75 17.60
C THR A 163 -5.78 -12.90 16.83
N LYS A 164 -5.36 -12.68 15.57
CA LYS A 164 -4.86 -13.74 14.70
C LYS A 164 -3.34 -13.85 14.64
N LEU A 165 -2.58 -12.77 14.87
CA LEU A 165 -1.12 -12.83 14.80
C LEU A 165 -0.55 -13.61 15.97
N LYS A 166 0.32 -14.57 15.68
CA LYS A 166 1.00 -15.40 16.67
C LYS A 166 2.42 -15.71 16.23
N PHE A 167 3.27 -16.03 17.21
CA PHE A 167 4.63 -16.49 16.95
C PHE A 167 4.63 -17.73 16.08
N ASN A 168 5.49 -17.74 15.05
CA ASN A 168 5.69 -18.86 14.15
C ASN A 168 4.36 -19.33 13.53
N ILE A 169 3.70 -18.42 12.81
CA ILE A 169 2.35 -18.63 12.28
C ILE A 169 2.27 -19.86 11.36
N LEU A 170 3.36 -20.16 10.65
CA LEU A 170 3.51 -21.33 9.76
C LEU A 170 4.08 -22.58 10.45
N GLY A 171 4.47 -22.51 11.73
CA GLY A 171 5.02 -23.67 12.44
C GLY A 171 6.37 -24.17 11.92
N LEU A 172 7.20 -23.27 11.38
CA LEU A 172 8.50 -23.59 10.78
C LEU A 172 9.55 -23.94 11.84
N SER A 173 10.53 -24.74 11.44
CA SER A 173 11.76 -24.94 12.23
C SER A 173 12.73 -23.77 12.02
N ARG A 174 13.67 -23.55 12.96
CA ARG A 174 14.60 -22.42 12.90
C ARG A 174 15.57 -22.55 11.71
N GLY A 175 15.90 -21.43 11.07
CA GLY A 175 17.03 -21.33 10.14
C GLY A 175 16.69 -21.41 8.66
N TYR A 176 15.42 -21.25 8.28
CA TYR A 176 15.01 -21.20 6.87
C TYR A 176 15.01 -19.76 6.36
N PHE A 177 15.53 -19.60 5.14
CA PHE A 177 15.16 -18.46 4.30
C PHE A 177 13.78 -18.73 3.70
N ASN A 178 13.04 -17.67 3.40
CA ASN A 178 11.70 -17.76 2.85
C ASN A 178 11.68 -18.55 1.53
N ARG A 179 12.75 -18.43 0.73
CA ARG A 179 12.94 -19.17 -0.54
C ARG A 179 13.07 -20.68 -0.37
N ASP A 180 13.47 -21.15 0.81
CA ASP A 180 13.73 -22.57 1.09
C ASP A 180 12.48 -23.26 1.69
N ILE A 181 11.38 -22.52 1.89
CA ILE A 181 10.14 -23.06 2.43
C ILE A 181 9.36 -23.78 1.32
N ALA A 182 9.21 -25.10 1.46
CA ALA A 182 8.43 -25.91 0.54
C ALA A 182 6.94 -25.51 0.55
N ASN A 183 6.33 -25.36 -0.63
CA ASN A 183 4.91 -25.06 -0.82
C ASN A 183 4.42 -23.79 -0.09
N LEU A 184 5.28 -22.76 0.01
CA LEU A 184 4.98 -21.52 0.73
C LEU A 184 3.62 -20.90 0.36
N ARG A 185 3.27 -20.87 -0.93
CA ARG A 185 1.98 -20.28 -1.40
C ARG A 185 0.76 -21.02 -0.84
N GLU A 186 0.80 -22.34 -0.82
CA GLU A 186 -0.29 -23.17 -0.27
C GLU A 186 -0.39 -22.97 1.25
N GLN A 187 0.75 -22.96 1.95
CA GLN A 187 0.78 -22.72 3.39
C GLN A 187 0.22 -21.35 3.76
N ILE A 188 0.54 -20.30 2.99
CA ILE A 188 -0.04 -18.96 3.14
C ILE A 188 -1.57 -19.02 3.02
N SER A 189 -2.08 -19.68 1.97
CA SER A 189 -3.54 -19.75 1.74
C SER A 189 -4.31 -20.43 2.89
N VAL A 190 -3.68 -21.37 3.61
CA VAL A 190 -4.30 -22.10 4.72
C VAL A 190 -4.13 -21.37 6.06
N SER A 191 -2.95 -20.79 6.30
CA SER A 191 -2.58 -20.29 7.63
C SER A 191 -2.76 -18.78 7.79
N ILE A 192 -2.83 -18.02 6.69
CA ILE A 192 -2.92 -16.56 6.69
C ILE A 192 -4.09 -16.13 5.79
N PRO A 193 -5.31 -15.99 6.36
CA PRO A 193 -6.49 -15.53 5.62
C PRO A 193 -6.26 -14.20 4.90
N TRP A 194 -6.96 -13.98 3.79
CA TRP A 194 -6.84 -12.76 2.98
C TRP A 194 -7.14 -11.49 3.78
N SER A 195 -8.12 -11.52 4.69
CA SER A 195 -8.40 -10.44 5.66
C SER A 195 -7.17 -10.05 6.48
N LEU A 196 -6.41 -11.03 6.98
CA LEU A 196 -5.21 -10.81 7.78
C LEU A 196 -4.08 -10.25 6.91
N GLN A 197 -3.90 -10.77 5.70
CA GLN A 197 -2.92 -10.22 4.75
C GLN A 197 -3.22 -8.76 4.43
N HIS A 198 -4.49 -8.43 4.19
CA HIS A 198 -4.96 -7.09 3.92
C HIS A 198 -4.74 -6.16 5.14
N ALA A 199 -5.13 -6.60 6.34
CA ALA A 199 -4.89 -5.85 7.57
C ALA A 199 -3.39 -5.56 7.79
N CYS A 200 -2.51 -6.55 7.59
CA CYS A 200 -1.07 -6.35 7.73
C CYS A 200 -0.49 -5.35 6.73
N LYS A 201 -1.06 -5.24 5.52
CA LYS A 201 -0.56 -4.35 4.44
C LYS A 201 -1.14 -2.94 4.48
N TYR A 202 -2.34 -2.73 5.03
CA TYR A 202 -3.09 -1.48 4.81
C TYR A 202 -3.63 -0.82 6.08
N TRP A 203 -3.46 -1.39 7.28
CA TRP A 203 -4.07 -0.87 8.51
C TRP A 203 -3.85 0.64 8.73
N SER A 204 -2.65 1.16 8.45
CA SER A 204 -2.35 2.58 8.64
C SER A 204 -2.72 3.47 7.46
N GLU A 205 -2.98 2.89 6.28
CA GLU A 205 -3.40 3.68 5.11
C GLU A 205 -4.87 4.12 5.22
N TYR A 206 -5.64 3.50 6.11
CA TYR A 206 -7.01 3.87 6.40
C TYR A 206 -7.12 5.08 7.36
N TYR A 207 -6.00 5.57 7.92
CA TYR A 207 -6.04 6.78 8.73
C TYR A 207 -6.34 8.01 7.86
N PRO A 208 -7.28 8.87 8.27
CA PRO A 208 -7.59 10.08 7.52
C PRO A 208 -6.42 11.06 7.51
N ALA A 209 -6.23 11.72 6.37
CA ALA A 209 -5.18 12.73 6.18
C ALA A 209 -5.46 14.04 6.95
N SER A 210 -6.73 14.32 7.22
CA SER A 210 -7.22 15.48 7.97
C SER A 210 -7.81 15.05 9.30
N ASN A 211 -7.48 15.80 10.36
CA ASN A 211 -8.15 15.83 11.67
C ASN A 211 -7.68 14.84 12.77
N PRO A 212 -6.73 15.25 13.64
CA PRO A 212 -6.30 14.50 14.83
C PRO A 212 -7.26 14.61 16.04
N THR A 213 -8.46 15.17 15.87
CA THR A 213 -9.39 15.46 16.97
C THR A 213 -10.23 14.25 17.40
N VAL A 214 -10.49 13.31 16.49
CA VAL A 214 -11.24 12.07 16.78
C VAL A 214 -10.25 10.96 17.14
N LYS A 215 -9.70 11.02 18.35
CA LYS A 215 -8.93 9.89 18.91
C LYS A 215 -9.90 8.91 19.54
N SER A 216 -10.10 7.75 18.90
CA SER A 216 -10.76 6.63 19.55
C SER A 216 -9.84 6.05 20.62
N LYS A 217 -10.35 5.94 21.85
CA LYS A 217 -9.66 5.28 22.95
C LYS A 217 -9.33 3.82 22.61
N ASP A 218 -10.24 3.14 21.93
CA ASP A 218 -10.11 1.75 21.53
C ASP A 218 -8.97 1.54 20.53
N LEU A 219 -8.81 2.47 19.59
CA LEU A 219 -7.73 2.44 18.62
C LEU A 219 -6.35 2.55 19.30
N THR A 220 -6.23 3.48 20.26
CA THR A 220 -4.99 3.65 21.02
C THR A 220 -4.64 2.39 21.79
N GLN A 221 -5.64 1.78 22.45
CA GLN A 221 -5.46 0.52 23.15
C GLN A 221 -5.08 -0.64 22.21
N ASN A 222 -5.70 -0.74 21.04
CA ASN A 222 -5.36 -1.77 20.05
C ASN A 222 -3.95 -1.59 19.49
N LEU A 223 -3.50 -0.35 19.29
CA LEU A 223 -2.12 -0.05 18.92
C LEU A 223 -1.14 -0.44 20.03
N GLU A 224 -1.44 -0.12 21.29
CA GLU A 224 -0.61 -0.52 22.43
C GLU A 224 -0.45 -2.04 22.49
N ILE A 225 -1.56 -2.79 22.41
CA ILE A 225 -1.54 -4.27 22.37
C ILE A 225 -0.71 -4.78 21.17
N PHE A 226 -0.87 -4.16 20.02
CA PHE A 226 -0.13 -4.53 18.81
C PHE A 226 1.37 -4.39 19.02
N PHE A 227 1.84 -3.24 19.52
CA PHE A 227 3.27 -3.04 19.77
C PHE A 227 3.79 -3.92 20.90
N GLU A 228 3.03 -4.11 21.98
CA GLU A 228 3.45 -4.92 23.11
C GLU A 228 3.53 -6.42 22.79
N LYS A 229 2.66 -6.94 21.92
CA LYS A 229 2.55 -8.40 21.74
C LYS A 229 2.77 -8.88 20.31
N HIS A 230 2.43 -8.10 19.29
CA HIS A 230 2.31 -8.59 17.92
C HIS A 230 3.22 -7.91 16.88
N PHE A 231 4.05 -6.94 17.27
CA PHE A 231 4.94 -6.23 16.34
C PHE A 231 5.84 -7.19 15.54
N PHE A 232 6.52 -8.13 16.20
CA PHE A 232 7.37 -9.09 15.50
C PHE A 232 6.57 -10.16 14.74
N HIS A 233 5.39 -10.55 15.25
CA HIS A 233 4.48 -11.46 14.53
C HIS A 233 4.01 -10.82 13.21
N TRP A 234 3.78 -9.51 13.21
CA TRP A 234 3.43 -8.74 12.03
C TRP A 234 4.59 -8.69 11.02
N LEU A 235 5.82 -8.45 11.46
CA LEU A 235 7.01 -8.51 10.59
C LEU A 235 7.21 -9.91 9.99
N GLU A 236 6.96 -10.96 10.78
CA GLU A 236 7.00 -12.35 10.31
C GLU A 236 5.99 -12.60 9.19
N VAL A 237 4.73 -12.16 9.36
CA VAL A 237 3.71 -12.28 8.32
C VAL A 237 4.06 -11.46 7.08
N LEU A 238 4.51 -10.22 7.24
CA LEU A 238 4.95 -9.39 6.10
C LEU A 238 6.13 -10.01 5.36
N SER A 239 7.06 -10.64 6.07
CA SER A 239 8.17 -11.42 5.51
C SER A 239 7.66 -12.56 4.64
N ILE A 240 6.77 -13.39 5.20
CA ILE A 240 6.20 -14.58 4.57
C ILE A 240 5.46 -14.24 3.28
N ILE A 241 4.64 -13.18 3.30
CA ILE A 241 3.83 -12.78 2.14
C ILE A 241 4.61 -11.93 1.11
N GLY A 242 5.91 -11.69 1.35
CA GLY A 242 6.76 -10.88 0.46
C GLY A 242 6.39 -9.39 0.45
N ALA A 243 5.80 -8.88 1.54
CA ALA A 243 5.34 -7.49 1.68
C ALA A 243 6.15 -6.71 2.73
N GLY A 244 7.35 -7.17 3.08
CA GLY A 244 8.21 -6.52 4.08
C GLY A 244 8.51 -5.04 3.81
N TYR A 245 8.55 -4.63 2.55
CA TYR A 245 8.80 -3.24 2.14
C TYR A 245 7.68 -2.26 2.54
N TYR A 246 6.47 -2.73 2.83
CA TYR A 246 5.38 -1.87 3.32
C TYR A 246 5.62 -1.40 4.76
N ALA A 247 6.33 -2.18 5.57
CA ALA A 247 6.41 -2.01 7.02
C ALA A 247 6.81 -0.58 7.43
N THR A 248 7.90 -0.07 6.86
CA THR A 248 8.38 1.29 7.11
C THR A 248 7.35 2.36 6.75
N SER A 249 6.72 2.25 5.58
CA SER A 249 5.77 3.28 5.10
C SER A 249 4.53 3.34 5.98
N LEU A 250 4.05 2.18 6.44
CA LEU A 250 2.91 2.08 7.34
C LEU A 250 3.19 2.74 8.70
N LEU A 251 4.36 2.46 9.28
CA LEU A 251 4.78 3.07 10.54
C LEU A 251 4.98 4.58 10.41
N LYS A 252 5.56 5.06 9.31
CA LYS A 252 5.71 6.51 9.03
C LYS A 252 4.35 7.20 8.88
N THR A 253 3.38 6.55 8.24
CA THR A 253 2.00 7.04 8.15
C THR A 253 1.34 7.11 9.52
N ALA A 254 1.51 6.07 10.35
CA ALA A 254 1.02 6.07 11.72
C ALA A 254 1.65 7.20 12.56
N ILE A 255 2.97 7.45 12.45
CA ILE A 255 3.64 8.56 13.16
C ILE A 255 3.03 9.93 12.80
N LYS A 256 2.80 10.19 11.50
CA LYS A 256 2.21 11.46 11.03
C LYS A 256 0.85 11.72 11.69
N TRP A 257 0.04 10.67 11.82
CA TRP A 257 -1.28 10.78 12.43
C TRP A 257 -1.20 10.91 13.97
N LEU A 258 -0.23 10.24 14.59
CA LEU A 258 -0.12 10.09 16.04
C LEU A 258 0.62 11.21 16.76
N GLY A 259 0.90 12.35 16.10
CA GLY A 259 1.73 13.45 16.60
C GLY A 259 1.36 14.04 17.96
N ASN A 260 0.21 13.67 18.54
CA ASN A 260 -0.25 14.09 19.87
C ASN A 260 -0.49 12.92 20.85
N LEU A 261 -0.10 11.68 20.57
CA LEU A 261 -0.21 10.55 21.51
C LEU A 261 0.84 10.62 22.62
N SER A 262 0.75 9.68 23.58
CA SER A 262 1.74 9.52 24.65
C SER A 262 3.16 9.44 24.08
N SER A 263 4.12 10.06 24.77
CA SER A 263 5.53 10.04 24.40
C SER A 263 6.05 8.63 24.17
N ASN A 264 5.56 7.67 24.96
CA ASN A 264 5.95 6.26 24.88
C ASN A 264 5.48 5.62 23.57
N MET A 265 4.24 5.89 23.13
CA MET A 265 3.71 5.29 21.91
C MET A 265 4.47 5.80 20.68
N ILE A 266 4.73 7.11 20.63
CA ILE A 266 5.53 7.72 19.57
C ILE A 266 6.94 7.11 19.56
N GLN A 267 7.56 6.89 20.73
CA GLN A 267 8.87 6.25 20.80
C GLN A 267 8.86 4.81 20.29
N LEU A 268 7.84 4.01 20.60
CA LEU A 268 7.69 2.64 20.08
C LEU A 268 7.55 2.62 18.55
N LEU A 269 6.83 3.59 17.97
CA LEU A 269 6.70 3.75 16.53
C LEU A 269 8.02 4.15 15.86
N ILE A 270 8.74 5.08 16.48
CA ILE A 270 10.07 5.50 16.01
C ILE A 270 11.03 4.31 16.04
N ASP A 271 11.08 3.58 17.15
CA ASP A 271 11.89 2.37 17.27
C ASP A 271 11.49 1.32 16.24
N GLY A 272 10.19 1.07 16.06
CA GLY A 272 9.69 0.16 15.05
C GLY A 272 10.12 0.57 13.64
N THR A 273 10.06 1.87 13.32
CA THR A 273 10.49 2.39 12.01
C THR A 273 11.99 2.19 11.80
N LYS A 274 12.81 2.39 12.84
CA LYS A 274 14.25 2.16 12.78
C LYS A 274 14.58 0.68 12.63
N ILE A 275 13.84 -0.21 13.29
CA ILE A 275 13.95 -1.66 13.10
C ILE A 275 13.65 -2.03 11.65
N THR A 276 12.54 -1.54 11.10
CA THR A 276 12.14 -1.90 9.73
C THR A 276 13.10 -1.32 8.69
N ASP A 277 13.62 -0.12 8.92
CA ASP A 277 14.62 0.51 8.04
C ASP A 277 15.96 -0.23 8.07
N LEU A 278 16.48 -0.55 9.26
CA LEU A 278 17.79 -1.20 9.41
C LEU A 278 17.76 -2.68 8.98
N PHE A 279 16.69 -3.40 9.29
CA PHE A 279 16.57 -4.84 9.06
C PHE A 279 15.69 -5.19 7.85
N HIS A 280 15.43 -4.23 6.94
CA HIS A 280 14.57 -4.44 5.77
C HIS A 280 14.94 -5.71 4.98
N GLN A 281 16.23 -5.96 4.76
CA GLN A 281 16.70 -7.14 4.03
C GLN A 281 16.40 -8.43 4.79
N ALA A 282 16.70 -8.47 6.09
CA ALA A 282 16.39 -9.63 6.92
C ALA A 282 14.89 -9.93 6.95
N ILE A 283 14.06 -8.88 7.05
CA ILE A 283 12.59 -8.96 6.98
C ILE A 283 12.14 -9.54 5.64
N GLN A 284 12.79 -9.24 4.52
CA GLN A 284 12.40 -9.81 3.23
C GLN A 284 12.87 -11.26 3.04
N GLU A 285 14.02 -11.62 3.60
CA GLU A 285 14.68 -12.88 3.28
C GLU A 285 14.37 -14.04 4.24
N SER A 286 14.12 -13.81 5.53
CA SER A 286 13.92 -14.89 6.50
C SER A 286 12.95 -14.54 7.61
N CYS A 287 11.78 -15.18 7.64
CA CYS A 287 10.79 -15.02 8.70
C CYS A 287 11.20 -15.72 10.02
N SER A 288 11.89 -16.87 9.93
CA SER A 288 12.26 -17.69 11.10
C SER A 288 13.42 -17.12 11.91
N GLY A 289 14.29 -16.33 11.28
CA GLY A 289 15.47 -15.72 11.90
C GLY A 289 15.22 -14.34 12.56
N LEU A 290 14.10 -13.67 12.24
CA LEU A 290 13.86 -12.25 12.57
C LEU A 290 14.05 -11.92 14.05
N TYR A 291 13.44 -12.72 14.92
CA TYR A 291 13.48 -12.50 16.35
C TYR A 291 14.91 -12.56 16.88
N SER A 292 15.74 -13.47 16.35
CA SER A 292 17.12 -13.60 16.82
C SER A 292 18.00 -12.50 16.25
N SER A 293 17.92 -12.22 14.94
CA SER A 293 18.75 -11.19 14.30
C SER A 293 18.43 -9.79 14.82
N ILE A 294 17.16 -9.40 14.78
CA ILE A 294 16.75 -8.05 15.16
C ILE A 294 17.00 -7.81 16.65
N LEU A 295 16.61 -8.73 17.54
CA LEU A 295 16.77 -8.53 18.99
C LEU A 295 18.23 -8.57 19.45
N THR A 296 19.10 -9.30 18.75
CA THR A 296 20.54 -9.31 19.07
C THR A 296 21.22 -8.02 18.63
N PHE A 297 20.85 -7.44 17.49
CA PHE A 297 21.51 -6.26 16.91
C PHE A 297 20.77 -4.93 17.13
N SER A 298 19.67 -4.91 17.88
CA SER A 298 18.97 -3.68 18.26
C SER A 298 19.63 -3.00 19.47
N PRO A 299 19.69 -1.66 19.51
CA PRO A 299 20.34 -0.92 20.59
C PRO A 299 19.59 -1.03 21.92
N GLN A 300 20.35 -0.89 23.01
CA GLN A 300 19.78 -0.91 24.37
C GLN A 300 18.86 0.28 24.67
N THR A 301 18.93 1.36 23.89
CA THR A 301 18.05 2.52 24.03
C THR A 301 16.65 2.27 23.49
N SER A 302 16.44 1.23 22.67
CA SER A 302 15.12 0.93 22.11
C SER A 302 14.19 0.33 23.17
N LEU A 303 13.06 0.99 23.41
CA LEU A 303 11.98 0.48 24.28
C LEU A 303 11.38 -0.80 23.70
N LEU A 304 11.14 -0.80 22.38
CA LEU A 304 10.50 -1.91 21.69
C LEU A 304 11.39 -3.16 21.70
N ALA A 305 12.67 -3.04 21.31
CA ALA A 305 13.57 -4.19 21.30
C ALA A 305 13.80 -4.75 22.71
N ASN A 306 13.95 -3.89 23.72
CA ASN A 306 14.12 -4.32 25.11
C ASN A 306 12.91 -5.09 25.64
N HIS A 307 11.70 -4.67 25.28
CA HIS A 307 10.47 -5.35 25.64
C HIS A 307 10.45 -6.78 25.09
N TYR A 308 10.69 -6.96 23.78
CA TYR A 308 10.69 -8.28 23.16
C TYR A 308 11.88 -9.16 23.54
N CYS A 309 13.03 -8.56 23.85
CA CYS A 309 14.17 -9.30 24.38
C CYS A 309 13.83 -10.02 25.70
N LYS A 310 13.02 -9.41 26.57
CA LYS A 310 12.57 -10.03 27.82
C LYS A 310 11.60 -11.19 27.55
N LEU A 311 10.77 -11.08 26.53
CA LEU A 311 9.77 -12.09 26.18
C LEU A 311 10.39 -13.34 25.55
N TYR A 312 11.33 -13.17 24.62
CA TYR A 312 11.85 -14.27 23.80
C TYR A 312 13.26 -14.74 24.16
N ASN A 313 13.99 -13.99 25.00
CA ASN A 313 15.35 -14.30 25.49
C ASN A 313 16.27 -14.90 24.41
N PRO A 314 16.70 -14.10 23.41
CA PRO A 314 17.46 -14.60 22.27
C PRO A 314 18.78 -15.26 22.71
N CYS A 315 19.11 -16.39 22.09
CA CYS A 315 20.21 -17.28 22.49
C CYS A 315 21.61 -16.64 22.39
N PHE A 316 21.77 -15.55 21.62
CA PHE A 316 23.04 -14.86 21.44
C PHE A 316 23.08 -13.56 22.25
N GLN A 317 23.69 -13.64 23.44
CA GLN A 317 24.00 -12.49 24.30
C GLN A 317 25.32 -11.78 23.91
N GLY A 318 25.96 -12.20 22.81
CA GLY A 318 27.23 -11.63 22.35
C GLY A 318 27.06 -10.22 21.77
N THR A 319 27.65 -9.24 22.47
CA THR A 319 27.82 -7.81 22.14
C THR A 319 26.54 -6.99 21.94
N ARG A 320 25.78 -6.79 23.02
CA ARG A 320 24.87 -5.64 23.16
C ARG A 320 25.64 -4.32 23.44
N ASP A 321 26.76 -4.08 22.78
CA ASP A 321 27.52 -2.83 22.97
C ASP A 321 27.00 -1.69 22.08
N ILE A 322 25.90 -1.93 21.34
CA ILE A 322 25.24 -0.91 20.53
C ILE A 322 24.36 -0.04 21.44
N GLN A 323 24.83 1.16 21.79
CA GLN A 323 24.11 2.10 22.64
C GLN A 323 23.00 2.82 21.86
N ASP A 324 23.30 3.32 20.68
CA ASP A 324 22.38 4.06 19.84
C ASP A 324 22.17 3.37 18.49
N TRP A 325 21.05 3.68 17.85
CA TRP A 325 20.80 3.26 16.47
C TRP A 325 21.94 3.74 15.57
N PRO A 326 22.46 2.88 14.68
CA PRO A 326 23.51 3.30 13.74
C PRO A 326 22.99 4.46 12.90
N THR A 327 23.80 5.50 12.74
CA THR A 327 23.52 6.65 11.87
C THR A 327 23.50 6.26 10.39
N GLU A 328 24.12 5.13 10.04
CA GLU A 328 24.20 4.58 8.70
C GLU A 328 23.23 3.39 8.59
N CYS A 329 22.06 3.61 7.98
CA CYS A 329 21.03 2.57 7.85
C CYS A 329 21.28 1.61 6.68
N GLN A 330 22.10 1.98 5.69
CA GLN A 330 22.34 1.18 4.49
C GLN A 330 23.67 1.54 3.83
N VAL A 331 24.45 0.53 3.48
CA VAL A 331 25.76 0.69 2.82
C VAL A 331 25.70 0.04 1.45
N PHE A 332 25.98 0.83 0.40
CA PHE A 332 25.99 0.36 -0.98
C PHE A 332 27.41 -0.06 -1.38
N LEU A 333 27.66 -1.37 -1.35
CA LEU A 333 28.97 -1.94 -1.68
C LEU A 333 29.00 -2.45 -3.13
N GLY A 334 29.90 -1.91 -3.94
CA GLY A 334 30.08 -2.41 -5.31
C GLY A 334 31.06 -1.64 -6.17
N HIS A 335 31.24 -0.33 -5.92
CA HIS A 335 32.29 0.43 -6.57
C HIS A 335 33.67 -0.04 -6.11
N GLN A 336 34.64 -0.03 -7.04
CA GLN A 336 36.02 -0.48 -6.79
C GLN A 336 36.99 0.68 -6.55
N ASP A 337 36.49 1.91 -6.57
CA ASP A 337 37.25 3.14 -6.36
C ASP A 337 36.33 4.22 -5.76
N TRP A 338 36.87 5.43 -5.51
CA TRP A 338 36.13 6.55 -4.93
C TRP A 338 34.83 6.85 -5.67
N VAL A 339 33.75 7.01 -4.90
CA VAL A 339 32.47 7.51 -5.41
C VAL A 339 32.55 9.02 -5.45
N SER A 340 32.40 9.60 -6.64
CA SER A 340 32.60 11.03 -6.88
C SER A 340 31.28 11.82 -6.84
N SER A 341 30.15 11.16 -7.11
CA SER A 341 28.84 11.81 -7.17
C SER A 341 27.73 10.80 -6.91
N VAL A 342 26.65 11.28 -6.29
CA VAL A 342 25.40 10.53 -6.07
C VAL A 342 24.19 11.39 -6.41
N ALA A 343 23.14 10.78 -6.94
CA ALA A 343 21.88 11.45 -7.24
C ALA A 343 20.69 10.52 -6.97
N PHE A 344 19.59 11.06 -6.45
CA PHE A 344 18.34 10.31 -6.30
C PHE A 344 17.45 10.49 -7.53
N SER A 345 16.69 9.45 -7.87
CA SER A 345 15.63 9.56 -8.86
C SER A 345 14.51 10.47 -8.33
N PRO A 346 13.73 11.11 -9.21
CA PRO A 346 12.64 12.02 -8.81
C PRO A 346 11.60 11.36 -7.90
N ASP A 347 11.37 10.05 -8.06
CA ASP A 347 10.46 9.25 -7.23
C ASP A 347 11.11 8.70 -5.95
N GLY A 348 12.42 8.91 -5.75
CA GLY A 348 13.19 8.44 -4.61
C GLY A 348 13.41 6.92 -4.55
N THR A 349 12.96 6.15 -5.56
CA THR A 349 13.06 4.68 -5.57
C THR A 349 14.43 4.18 -5.99
N LYS A 350 15.22 5.02 -6.67
CA LYS A 350 16.53 4.68 -7.21
C LYS A 350 17.57 5.71 -6.79
N MET A 351 18.79 5.23 -6.61
CA MET A 351 19.96 6.06 -6.41
C MET A 351 20.96 5.78 -7.51
N LEU A 352 21.59 6.82 -8.03
CA LEU A 352 22.67 6.76 -8.98
C LEU A 352 23.97 7.09 -8.27
N SER A 353 25.04 6.36 -8.59
CA SER A 353 26.38 6.69 -8.13
C SER A 353 27.37 6.64 -9.27
N ALA A 354 28.22 7.66 -9.35
CA ALA A 354 29.36 7.74 -10.26
C ALA A 354 30.66 7.52 -9.49
N SER A 355 31.62 6.84 -10.11
CA SER A 355 32.89 6.50 -9.48
C SER A 355 34.09 6.59 -10.40
N TYR A 356 35.25 6.74 -9.77
CA TYR A 356 36.56 6.64 -10.40
C TYR A 356 36.90 5.22 -10.86
N ASP A 357 36.07 4.22 -10.53
CA ASP A 357 36.17 2.88 -11.13
C ASP A 357 35.71 2.84 -12.60
N ARG A 358 35.33 4.00 -13.16
CA ARG A 358 34.85 4.22 -14.53
C ARG A 358 33.46 3.66 -14.77
N THR A 359 32.68 3.48 -13.70
CA THR A 359 31.30 3.03 -13.79
C THR A 359 30.32 4.00 -13.18
N VAL A 360 29.09 3.96 -13.71
CA VAL A 360 27.90 4.49 -13.06
C VAL A 360 27.04 3.31 -12.65
N ARG A 361 26.60 3.28 -11.40
CA ARG A 361 25.72 2.23 -10.87
C ARG A 361 24.39 2.83 -10.47
N ILE A 362 23.33 2.06 -10.73
CA ILE A 362 21.99 2.35 -10.27
C ILE A 362 21.71 1.40 -9.11
N TRP A 363 21.14 1.91 -8.04
CA TRP A 363 20.79 1.16 -6.85
C TRP A 363 19.30 1.31 -6.59
N ASP A 364 18.71 0.24 -6.10
CA ASP A 364 17.39 0.30 -5.48
C ASP A 364 17.55 0.84 -4.05
N THR A 365 16.89 1.96 -3.75
CA THR A 365 17.03 2.63 -2.44
C THR A 365 16.40 1.84 -1.30
N SER A 366 15.52 0.88 -1.60
CA SER A 366 14.86 0.06 -0.59
C SER A 366 15.65 -1.20 -0.26
N THR A 367 16.38 -1.78 -1.22
CA THR A 367 17.10 -3.05 -1.04
C THR A 367 18.60 -2.91 -0.95
N GLY A 368 19.16 -1.79 -1.42
CA GLY A 368 20.62 -1.58 -1.44
C GLY A 368 21.30 -2.33 -2.59
N GLN A 369 20.55 -3.04 -3.42
CA GLN A 369 21.07 -3.84 -4.52
C GLN A 369 21.24 -3.00 -5.78
N THR A 370 22.22 -3.37 -6.61
CA THR A 370 22.41 -2.75 -7.92
C THR A 370 21.30 -3.17 -8.88
N LEU A 371 20.67 -2.18 -9.53
CA LEU A 371 19.73 -2.38 -10.61
C LEU A 371 20.47 -2.43 -11.94
N GLY A 372 20.45 -3.61 -12.58
CA GLY A 372 21.11 -3.84 -13.86
C GLY A 372 22.63 -3.94 -13.77
N GLN A 373 23.29 -3.87 -14.93
CA GLN A 373 24.76 -3.88 -15.02
C GLN A 373 25.33 -2.46 -14.88
N PRO A 374 26.57 -2.31 -14.38
CA PRO A 374 27.24 -1.02 -14.33
C PRO A 374 27.37 -0.40 -15.72
N LEU A 375 27.08 0.90 -15.84
CA LEU A 375 27.26 1.65 -17.07
C LEU A 375 28.74 2.03 -17.19
N HIS A 376 29.40 1.53 -18.23
CA HIS A 376 30.84 1.67 -18.38
C HIS A 376 31.24 2.90 -19.17
N HIS A 377 32.22 3.63 -18.64
CA HIS A 377 32.91 4.72 -19.31
C HIS A 377 34.37 4.37 -19.59
N GLN A 378 35.00 5.12 -20.51
CA GLN A 378 36.42 4.96 -20.81
C GLN A 378 37.32 5.59 -19.74
N ARG A 379 36.86 6.67 -19.09
CA ARG A 379 37.60 7.42 -18.06
C ARG A 379 36.80 7.48 -16.75
N TRP A 380 37.41 8.04 -15.71
CA TRP A 380 36.76 8.27 -14.42
C TRP A 380 35.48 9.08 -14.60
N VAL A 381 34.41 8.63 -13.96
CA VAL A 381 33.15 9.36 -13.97
C VAL A 381 33.21 10.37 -12.83
N ILE A 382 32.88 11.63 -13.13
CA ILE A 382 33.01 12.71 -12.15
C ILE A 382 31.65 13.10 -11.61
N SER A 383 30.65 13.23 -12.49
CA SER A 383 29.30 13.62 -12.13
C SER A 383 28.26 12.79 -12.86
N SER A 384 27.08 12.68 -12.28
CA SER A 384 25.94 11.99 -12.89
C SER A 384 24.62 12.55 -12.37
N ALA A 385 23.60 12.59 -13.22
CA ALA A 385 22.28 13.14 -12.89
C ALA A 385 21.14 12.34 -13.51
N PHE A 386 19.99 12.34 -12.84
CA PHE A 386 18.73 11.83 -13.38
C PHE A 386 18.00 12.91 -14.16
N SER A 387 17.30 12.50 -15.23
CA SER A 387 16.30 13.35 -15.84
C SER A 387 15.08 13.53 -14.90
N PRO A 388 14.33 14.64 -15.01
CA PRO A 388 13.18 14.91 -14.14
C PRO A 388 12.03 13.90 -14.25
N ASP A 389 11.93 13.20 -15.39
CA ASP A 389 10.98 12.11 -15.62
C ASP A 389 11.50 10.75 -15.14
N GLY A 390 12.75 10.67 -14.67
CA GLY A 390 13.37 9.45 -14.18
C GLY A 390 13.61 8.38 -15.24
N THR A 391 13.56 8.72 -16.53
CA THR A 391 13.75 7.75 -17.64
C THR A 391 15.17 7.70 -18.18
N LYS A 392 15.96 8.77 -17.98
CA LYS A 392 17.30 8.93 -18.52
C LYS A 392 18.32 9.29 -17.45
N ILE A 393 19.57 8.98 -17.75
CA ILE A 393 20.74 9.38 -16.95
C ILE A 393 21.69 10.16 -17.86
N ALA A 394 22.27 11.23 -17.33
CA ALA A 394 23.46 11.86 -17.89
C ALA A 394 24.65 11.59 -16.98
N SER A 395 25.82 11.33 -17.57
CA SER A 395 27.06 11.14 -16.83
C SER A 395 28.24 11.77 -17.54
N THR A 396 29.21 12.24 -16.77
CA THR A 396 30.40 12.91 -17.29
C THR A 396 31.64 12.09 -17.04
N SER A 397 32.44 11.87 -18.09
CA SER A 397 33.68 11.09 -18.04
C SER A 397 34.81 11.86 -18.72
N GLY A 398 35.66 12.51 -17.92
CA GLY A 398 36.60 13.48 -18.44
C GLY A 398 35.88 14.64 -19.12
N ASN A 399 36.09 14.83 -20.43
CA ASN A 399 35.48 15.88 -21.23
C ASN A 399 34.24 15.43 -22.03
N GLU A 400 33.83 14.18 -21.88
CA GLU A 400 32.69 13.59 -22.56
C GLU A 400 31.45 13.56 -21.66
N ILE A 401 30.30 13.87 -22.23
CA ILE A 401 29.00 13.71 -21.58
C ILE A 401 28.23 12.62 -22.32
N GLN A 402 27.82 11.56 -21.60
CA GLN A 402 27.04 10.46 -22.19
C GLN A 402 25.65 10.41 -21.58
N MET A 403 24.67 10.15 -22.44
CA MET A 403 23.30 9.88 -22.04
C MET A 403 23.01 8.38 -22.05
N TRP A 404 22.18 7.93 -21.12
CA TRP A 404 21.80 6.54 -20.96
C TRP A 404 20.30 6.40 -20.76
N ASP A 405 19.75 5.31 -21.29
CA ASP A 405 18.39 4.88 -21.02
C ASP A 405 18.39 3.93 -19.81
N ILE A 406 17.58 4.24 -18.79
CA ILE A 406 17.54 3.44 -17.55
C ILE A 406 16.95 2.05 -17.77
N SER A 407 15.97 1.92 -18.66
CA SER A 407 15.24 0.66 -18.86
C SER A 407 16.09 -0.38 -19.59
N THR A 408 16.96 0.08 -20.49
CA THR A 408 17.81 -0.79 -21.32
C THR A 408 19.27 -0.81 -20.86
N GLY A 409 19.72 0.20 -20.11
CA GLY A 409 21.12 0.39 -19.73
C GLY A 409 22.03 0.72 -20.91
N GLN A 410 21.47 1.15 -22.05
CA GLN A 410 22.22 1.44 -23.28
C GLN A 410 22.48 2.95 -23.43
N PRO A 411 23.59 3.34 -24.10
CA PRO A 411 23.87 4.73 -24.40
C PRO A 411 22.87 5.30 -25.42
N LEU A 412 22.30 6.45 -25.11
CA LEU A 412 21.41 7.22 -25.99
C LEU A 412 22.23 8.14 -26.90
N GLY A 413 22.70 7.58 -28.02
CA GLY A 413 23.47 8.32 -29.02
C GLY A 413 24.96 8.44 -28.68
N GLN A 414 25.67 9.25 -29.47
CA GLN A 414 27.10 9.50 -29.28
C GLN A 414 27.35 10.47 -28.09
N PRO A 415 28.53 10.39 -27.44
CA PRO A 415 28.90 11.34 -26.40
C PRO A 415 28.86 12.77 -26.92
N PHE A 416 28.41 13.71 -26.09
CA PHE A 416 28.55 15.13 -26.39
C PHE A 416 30.01 15.54 -26.20
N GLU A 417 30.59 16.06 -27.28
CA GLU A 417 31.96 16.57 -27.32
C GLU A 417 31.95 18.09 -27.50
N GLY A 418 32.94 18.78 -26.93
CA GLY A 418 33.09 20.23 -27.07
C GLY A 418 33.87 20.87 -25.92
N HIS A 419 33.85 20.25 -24.74
CA HIS A 419 34.68 20.68 -23.62
C HIS A 419 36.15 20.31 -23.88
N GLN A 420 37.04 21.30 -23.70
CA GLN A 420 38.49 21.13 -23.85
C GLN A 420 39.14 20.52 -22.61
N ASP A 421 38.42 20.51 -21.50
CA ASP A 421 38.90 20.03 -20.22
C ASP A 421 37.79 19.28 -19.48
N SER A 422 38.12 18.72 -18.32
CA SER A 422 37.22 17.84 -17.58
C SER A 422 35.93 18.53 -17.13
N VAL A 423 34.78 17.90 -17.37
CA VAL A 423 33.46 18.37 -16.95
C VAL A 423 33.21 17.94 -15.49
N SER A 424 33.15 18.92 -14.61
CA SER A 424 33.06 18.71 -13.15
C SER A 424 31.64 18.49 -12.64
N SER A 425 30.63 18.95 -13.37
CA SER A 425 29.23 18.89 -12.95
C SER A 425 28.32 18.72 -14.15
N ILE A 426 27.18 18.07 -13.92
CA ILE A 426 26.11 17.98 -14.89
C ILE A 426 24.75 18.10 -14.20
N ALA A 427 23.82 18.78 -14.84
CA ALA A 427 22.44 18.84 -14.36
C ALA A 427 21.44 18.84 -15.51
N PHE A 428 20.26 18.29 -15.27
CA PHE A 428 19.11 18.49 -16.16
C PHE A 428 18.37 19.76 -15.75
N THR A 429 17.81 20.46 -16.74
CA THR A 429 16.78 21.46 -16.47
C THR A 429 15.51 20.79 -15.94
N TYR A 430 14.72 21.51 -15.15
CA TYR A 430 13.50 20.99 -14.52
C TYR A 430 12.48 20.46 -15.54
N ASP A 431 12.42 21.07 -16.73
CA ASP A 431 11.56 20.64 -17.84
C ASP A 431 12.11 19.43 -18.62
N GLY A 432 13.33 18.96 -18.29
CA GLY A 432 13.99 17.82 -18.92
C GLY A 432 14.46 18.06 -20.36
N THR A 433 14.39 19.30 -20.86
CA THR A 433 14.69 19.61 -22.26
C THR A 433 16.16 19.89 -22.53
N LYS A 434 16.93 20.26 -21.50
CA LYS A 434 18.34 20.64 -21.62
C LYS A 434 19.19 19.99 -20.54
N ILE A 435 20.49 19.92 -20.85
CA ILE A 435 21.55 19.49 -19.96
C ILE A 435 22.50 20.69 -19.84
N ILE A 436 22.93 20.98 -18.61
CA ILE A 436 23.83 22.08 -18.26
C ILE A 436 25.13 21.52 -17.71
#